data_AF-A0A518H8Q5-F1
#
_entry.id   AF-A0A518H8Q5-F1
#
_cell.length_a   1.000
_cell.length_b   1.000
_cell.length_c   1.000
_cell.angle_alpha   90.00
_cell.angle_beta   90.00
_cell.angle_gamma   90.00
#
_symmetry.space_group_name_H-M   'P 1'
#
loop_
_entity.id
_entity.type
_entity.pdbx_description
1 polymer ?
#
loop_
_entity_poly.entity_id
_entity_poly.type
_entity_poly.pdbx_seq_one_letter_code
_entity_poly.pdbx_strand_id
1 'polypeptide(L)'
;MKRGPNRHRAKFLRLRRHLDICNHPGKPRRIRTRSARYAAALAEQLGLICRPKVCTWCHRRQRLQRHHWSYDEPLNVTYLCIDCHEIADQMVWNTAIA
;
A
#
# COMPACT_ATOMS: atom_id res chain seq x y z
N MET A 1 -14.42 22.04 18.46
CA MET A 1 -13.13 22.05 17.73
C MET A 1 -13.35 21.69 16.26
N LYS A 2 -13.49 22.67 15.36
CA LYS A 2 -13.72 22.41 13.92
C LYS A 2 -12.39 21.99 13.28
N ARG A 3 -12.21 20.68 13.00
CA ARG A 3 -11.05 20.14 12.27
C ARG A 3 -11.04 20.77 10.87
N GLY A 4 -10.17 21.76 10.65
CA GLY A 4 -10.22 22.60 9.45
C GLY A 4 -10.06 21.81 8.13
N PRO A 5 -10.65 22.32 7.03
CA PRO A 5 -10.66 21.69 5.69
C PRO A 5 -9.26 21.43 5.09
N ASN A 6 -8.20 21.94 5.73
CA ASN A 6 -6.83 21.86 5.25
C ASN A 6 -6.18 20.47 5.42
N ARG A 7 -6.62 19.65 6.40
CA ARG A 7 -5.93 18.37 6.70
C ARG A 7 -6.17 17.29 5.63
N HIS A 8 -7.40 17.17 5.12
CA HIS A 8 -7.69 16.25 4.01
C HIS A 8 -7.02 16.70 2.72
N ARG A 9 -7.10 17.99 2.39
CA ARG A 9 -6.40 18.56 1.23
C ARG A 9 -4.90 18.28 1.29
N ALA A 10 -4.25 18.51 2.43
CA ALA A 10 -2.83 18.21 2.61
C ALA A 10 -2.50 16.73 2.43
N LYS A 11 -3.34 15.81 2.91
CA LYS A 11 -3.17 14.37 2.68
C LYS A 11 -3.33 14.00 1.21
N PHE A 12 -4.32 14.56 0.51
CA PHE A 12 -4.49 14.34 -0.94
C PHE A 12 -3.27 14.83 -1.73
N LEU A 13 -2.73 16.01 -1.40
CA LEU A 13 -1.51 16.53 -2.03
C LEU A 13 -0.29 15.63 -1.77
N ARG A 14 -0.14 15.10 -0.55
CA ARG A 14 0.92 14.13 -0.23
C ARG A 14 0.74 12.82 -0.98
N LEU A 15 -0.49 12.31 -1.04
CA LEU A 15 -0.82 11.10 -1.80
C LEU A 15 -0.43 11.30 -3.26
N ARG A 16 -0.86 12.41 -3.89
CA ARG A 16 -0.54 12.72 -5.27
C ARG A 16 0.96 12.71 -5.53
N ARG A 17 1.75 13.39 -4.68
CA ARG A 17 3.22 13.40 -4.79
C ARG A 17 3.82 11.99 -4.76
N HIS A 18 3.34 11.12 -3.88
CA HIS A 18 3.85 9.74 -3.82
C HIS A 18 3.47 8.93 -5.05
N LEU A 19 2.26 9.11 -5.58
CA LEU A 19 1.84 8.47 -6.84
C LEU A 19 2.71 8.95 -8.02
N ASP A 20 2.98 10.26 -8.10
CA ASP A 20 3.87 10.81 -9.13
C ASP A 20 5.29 10.20 -9.03
N ILE A 21 5.82 9.99 -7.81
CA ILE A 21 7.11 9.32 -7.61
C ILE A 21 7.07 7.85 -8.06
N CYS A 22 5.97 7.13 -7.80
CA CYS A 22 5.82 5.72 -8.23
C CYS A 22 5.89 5.59 -9.75
N ASN A 23 5.28 6.53 -10.47
CA ASN A 23 5.19 6.51 -11.93
C ASN A 23 6.38 7.17 -12.64
N HIS A 24 7.31 7.78 -11.91
CA HIS A 24 8.39 8.53 -12.51
C HIS A 24 9.51 7.59 -13.03
N PRO A 25 9.78 7.55 -14.35
CA PRO A 25 10.70 6.57 -14.95
C PRO A 25 12.14 6.73 -14.45
N GLY A 26 12.59 7.97 -14.20
CA GLY A 26 13.91 8.26 -13.65
C GLY A 26 14.10 8.03 -12.15
N LYS A 27 13.10 7.47 -11.43
CA LYS A 27 13.25 7.21 -9.98
C LYS A 27 13.72 5.77 -9.72
N PRO A 28 14.74 5.57 -8.85
CA PRO A 28 15.21 4.24 -8.50
C PRO A 28 14.08 3.38 -7.93
N ARG A 29 14.09 2.07 -8.23
CA ARG A 29 13.10 1.10 -7.74
C ARG A 29 12.88 1.20 -6.22
N ARG A 30 13.94 1.32 -5.43
CA ARG A 30 13.86 1.50 -3.96
C ARG A 30 13.00 2.69 -3.55
N ILE A 31 13.11 3.82 -4.27
CA ILE A 31 12.34 5.04 -4.00
C ILE A 31 10.88 4.88 -4.42
N ARG A 32 10.63 4.21 -5.56
CA ARG A 32 9.28 3.87 -6.04
C ARG A 32 8.57 2.94 -5.05
N THR A 33 9.20 1.83 -4.66
CA THR A 33 8.70 0.89 -3.65
C THR A 33 8.40 1.55 -2.31
N ARG A 34 9.30 2.42 -1.83
CA ARG A 34 9.04 3.20 -0.61
C ARG A 34 7.79 4.06 -0.79
N SER A 35 7.70 4.81 -1.88
CA SER A 35 6.57 5.71 -2.14
C SER A 35 5.24 4.97 -2.30
N ALA A 36 5.24 3.78 -2.91
CA ALA A 36 4.05 2.93 -3.03
C ALA A 36 3.49 2.53 -1.66
N ARG A 37 4.36 2.12 -0.72
CA ARG A 37 3.96 1.81 0.66
C ARG A 37 3.34 3.02 1.37
N TYR A 38 3.92 4.20 1.20
CA TYR A 38 3.36 5.44 1.76
C TYR A 38 2.04 5.85 1.10
N ALA A 39 1.92 5.70 -0.23
CA ALA A 39 0.71 6.01 -0.98
C ALA A 39 -0.46 5.14 -0.51
N ALA A 40 -0.27 3.82 -0.40
CA ALA A 40 -1.30 2.91 0.12
C ALA A 40 -1.75 3.29 1.54
N ALA A 41 -0.81 3.64 2.43
CA ALA A 41 -1.13 4.07 3.79
C ALA A 41 -1.94 5.38 3.81
N LEU A 42 -1.62 6.34 2.95
CA LEU A 42 -2.38 7.60 2.82
C LEU A 42 -3.77 7.36 2.22
N ALA A 43 -3.86 6.51 1.18
CA ALA A 43 -5.12 6.16 0.54
C ALA A 43 -6.09 5.47 1.53
N GLU A 44 -5.60 4.58 2.39
CA GLU A 44 -6.41 3.98 3.46
C GLU A 44 -6.89 5.04 4.45
N GLN A 45 -6.00 5.95 4.87
CA GLN A 45 -6.38 7.04 5.77
C GLN A 45 -7.36 8.04 5.16
N LEU A 46 -7.44 8.10 3.83
CA LEU A 46 -8.36 8.94 3.07
C LEU A 46 -9.65 8.19 2.71
N GLY A 47 -9.75 6.89 3.00
CA GLY A 47 -10.90 6.05 2.63
C GLY A 47 -10.97 5.67 1.15
N LEU A 48 -9.89 5.86 0.38
CA LEU A 48 -9.82 5.52 -1.04
C LEU A 48 -9.58 4.02 -1.27
N ILE A 49 -8.97 3.35 -0.31
CA ILE A 49 -8.88 1.89 -0.25
C ILE A 49 -9.44 1.44 1.10
N CYS A 50 -10.26 0.38 1.07
CA CYS A 50 -10.94 -0.10 2.27
C CYS A 50 -10.15 -1.24 2.90
N ARG A 51 -9.76 -1.05 4.17
CA ARG A 51 -9.16 -2.12 4.96
C ARG A 51 -10.23 -3.08 5.48
N PRO A 52 -10.17 -4.38 5.15
CA PRO A 52 -11.10 -5.36 5.71
C PRO A 52 -10.84 -5.58 7.21
N LYS A 53 -11.83 -6.14 7.90
CA LYS A 53 -11.74 -6.48 9.33
C LYS A 53 -10.92 -7.75 9.60
N VAL A 54 -10.70 -8.56 8.58
CA VAL A 54 -10.06 -9.88 8.65
C VAL A 54 -9.06 -10.06 7.51
N CYS A 55 -8.15 -11.02 7.66
CA CYS A 55 -7.21 -11.40 6.61
C CYS A 55 -7.96 -11.83 5.35
N THR A 56 -7.50 -11.41 4.18
CA THR A 56 -8.13 -11.77 2.89
C THR A 56 -7.98 -13.25 2.57
N TRP A 57 -6.92 -13.90 3.04
CA TRP A 57 -6.65 -15.31 2.77
C TRP A 57 -7.20 -16.25 3.83
N CYS A 58 -6.82 -16.05 5.10
CA CYS A 58 -7.17 -16.99 6.16
C CYS A 58 -8.40 -16.56 6.97
N HIS A 59 -9.02 -15.42 6.67
CA HIS A 59 -10.21 -14.87 7.34
C HIS A 59 -10.14 -14.67 8.86
N ARG A 60 -8.96 -14.88 9.48
CA ARG A 60 -8.71 -14.64 10.90
C ARG A 60 -8.68 -13.13 11.19
N ARG A 61 -9.26 -12.73 12.32
CA ARG A 61 -9.25 -11.34 12.80
C ARG A 61 -7.95 -11.03 13.53
N GLN A 62 -7.07 -10.26 12.90
CA GLN A 62 -5.75 -9.92 13.44
C GLN A 62 -5.16 -8.67 12.76
N ARG A 63 -3.95 -8.27 13.14
CA ARG A 63 -3.27 -7.11 12.55
C ARG A 63 -2.92 -7.39 11.10
N LEU A 64 -3.55 -6.64 10.19
CA LEU A 64 -3.30 -6.75 8.76
C LEU A 64 -2.11 -5.88 8.31
N GLN A 65 -1.42 -6.34 7.28
CA GLN A 65 -0.40 -5.64 6.52
C GLN A 65 -0.88 -5.51 5.08
N ARG A 66 -0.36 -4.50 4.38
CA ARG A 66 -0.62 -4.30 2.95
C ARG A 66 0.46 -5.07 2.20
N HIS A 67 0.05 -6.07 1.43
CA HIS A 67 0.93 -6.78 0.51
C HIS A 67 0.79 -6.16 -0.88
N HIS A 68 1.94 -5.85 -1.48
CA HIS A 68 2.03 -5.32 -2.84
C HIS A 68 2.51 -6.45 -3.75
N TRP A 69 1.63 -6.97 -4.62
CA TRP A 69 2.01 -7.91 -5.67
C TRP A 69 2.85 -7.24 -6.76
N SER A 70 2.50 -5.99 -7.08
CA SER A 70 3.30 -5.10 -7.92
C SER A 70 3.44 -3.75 -7.23
N TYR A 71 4.66 -3.24 -7.16
CA TYR A 71 4.92 -1.88 -6.66
C TYR A 71 4.65 -0.80 -7.71
N ASP A 72 4.40 -1.18 -8.97
CA ASP A 72 3.96 -0.26 -10.03
C ASP A 72 2.45 0.07 -9.92
N GLU A 73 1.72 -0.71 -9.12
CA GLU A 73 0.32 -0.46 -8.77
C GLU A 73 0.20 -0.06 -7.29
N PRO A 74 0.58 1.17 -6.90
CA PRO A 74 0.83 1.53 -5.50
C PRO A 74 -0.39 1.43 -4.58
N LEU A 75 -1.60 1.52 -5.15
CA LEU A 75 -2.87 1.42 -4.42
C LEU A 75 -3.51 0.05 -4.50
N ASN A 76 -3.03 -0.83 -5.39
CA ASN A 76 -3.51 -2.21 -5.48
C ASN A 76 -2.78 -3.05 -4.43
N VAL A 77 -3.46 -3.29 -3.30
CA VAL A 77 -2.88 -4.04 -2.18
C VAL A 77 -3.85 -5.11 -1.70
N THR A 78 -3.29 -6.25 -1.31
CA THR A 78 -4.03 -7.27 -0.58
C THR A 78 -3.78 -7.11 0.92
N TYR A 79 -4.83 -7.19 1.74
CA TYR A 79 -4.70 -7.11 3.19
C TYR A 79 -4.54 -8.50 3.78
N LEU A 80 -3.34 -8.79 4.27
CA LEU A 80 -2.95 -10.09 4.80
C LEU A 80 -2.54 -9.97 6.26
N CYS A 81 -2.73 -11.02 7.05
CA CYS A 81 -2.04 -11.12 8.34
C CYS A 81 -0.56 -11.38 8.16
N ILE A 82 0.23 -11.28 9.23
CA ILE A 82 1.69 -11.50 9.17
C ILE A 82 2.04 -12.87 8.59
N ASP A 83 1.43 -13.96 9.06
CA ASP A 83 1.70 -15.31 8.55
C ASP A 83 1.41 -15.45 7.05
N CYS A 84 0.25 -14.96 6.60
CA CYS A 84 -0.12 -15.00 5.18
C CYS A 84 0.73 -14.05 4.33
N HIS A 85 1.17 -12.94 4.92
CA HIS A 85 2.02 -11.95 4.24
C HIS A 85 3.40 -12.53 3.94
N GLU A 86 3.98 -13.28 4.88
CA GLU A 86 5.25 -13.99 4.68
C GLU A 86 5.17 -15.04 3.55
N ILE A 87 4.08 -15.81 3.51
CA ILE A 87 3.83 -16.77 2.41
C ILE A 87 3.72 -16.03 1.06
N ALA A 88 2.98 -14.90 1.03
CA ALA A 88 2.84 -14.09 -0.18
C ALA A 88 4.18 -13.51 -0.65
N ASP A 89 5.01 -13.03 0.27
CA ASP A 89 6.35 -12.51 -0.04
C ASP A 89 7.24 -13.60 -0.68
N GLN A 90 7.15 -14.86 -0.24
CA GLN A 90 7.85 -15.99 -0.85
C GLN A 90 7.34 -16.32 -2.27
N MET A 91 6.03 -16.20 -2.52
CA MET A 91 5.45 -16.43 -3.86
C MET A 91 5.99 -15.43 -4.90
N VAL A 92 6.16 -14.17 -4.51
CA VAL A 92 6.73 -13.14 -5.40
C VAL A 92 8.20 -13.44 -5.72
N TRP A 93 8.96 -13.98 -4.77
CA TRP A 93 10.36 -14.35 -4.98
C TRP A 93 10.54 -15.51 -5.95
N ASN A 94 9.69 -16.53 -5.86
CA ASN A 94 9.80 -17.72 -6.72
C ASN A 94 9.47 -17.43 -8.20
N THR A 95 8.72 -16.36 -8.47
CA THR A 95 8.38 -15.95 -9.84
C THR A 95 9.55 -15.21 -10.53
N ALA A 96 10.59 -14.80 -9.79
CA ALA A 96 11.74 -14.07 -10.33
C ALA A 96 12.93 -14.97 -10.70
N ILE A 97 12.85 -16.29 -10.44
CA ILE A 97 13.94 -17.26 -10.63
C ILE A 97 13.61 -18.31 -11.71
N ALA A 98 12.37 -18.36 -12.20
CA ALA A 98 11.94 -19.18 -13.34
C ALA A 98 11.93 -18.36 -14.63
#